data_AF-A0A1H5E5T0-F1
#
_entry.id   AF-A0A1H5E5T0-F1
#
_cell.length_a   1.000
_cell.length_b   1.000
_cell.length_c   1.000
_cell.angle_alpha   90.00
_cell.angle_beta   90.00
_cell.angle_gamma   90.00
#
_symmetry.space_group_name_H-M   'P 1'
#
loop_
_entity.id
_entity.type
_entity.pdbx_description
1 polymer ?
#
loop_
_entity_poly.entity_id
_entity_poly.type
_entity_poly.pdbx_seq_one_letter_code
_entity_poly.pdbx_strand_id
1 'polypeptide(L)'
;MQLIPRHDPYLVVRSTGGLTVAALRGELDLVLVRHLRPELDALVRESDALTVDIRRLSFCDATGLGLLAHCAGRVHRRGARWRLLCDQPWILRLIRLTVLTDVLHPEPGPPDFLDEPDPVVGLPAPLGGSAPLGQPDPAARPEPVVGLPRPVAQPVVPPGPMVPLPPGPGVTRPLS
;
A
#
# COMPACT_ATOMS: atom_id res chain seq x y z
N MET A 1 29.58 -28.98 3.26
CA MET A 1 28.44 -29.21 2.33
C MET A 1 27.15 -29.03 3.10
N GLN A 2 26.50 -27.88 2.96
CA GLN A 2 25.04 -27.73 2.97
C GLN A 2 24.72 -26.61 1.97
N LEU A 3 23.77 -26.86 1.07
CA LEU A 3 23.31 -25.90 0.07
C LEU A 3 22.85 -24.63 0.79
N ILE A 4 23.41 -23.47 0.43
CA ILE A 4 22.78 -22.18 0.72
C ILE A 4 21.43 -22.21 -0.01
N PRO A 5 20.29 -22.08 0.67
CA PRO A 5 19.00 -21.99 0.01
C PRO A 5 19.04 -20.86 -1.02
N ARG A 6 18.77 -21.18 -2.29
CA ARG A 6 18.64 -20.15 -3.33
C ARG A 6 17.31 -19.45 -3.08
N HIS A 7 17.37 -18.19 -2.65
CA HIS A 7 16.20 -17.40 -2.33
C HIS A 7 15.34 -17.18 -3.59
N ASP A 8 14.26 -17.93 -3.70
CA ASP A 8 13.14 -17.66 -4.60
C ASP A 8 12.37 -16.42 -4.11
N PRO A 9 11.53 -15.77 -4.94
CA PRO A 9 11.15 -14.36 -4.80
C PRO A 9 10.58 -14.03 -3.42
N TYR A 10 11.33 -13.19 -2.70
CA TYR A 10 11.10 -12.85 -1.31
C TYR A 10 10.23 -11.60 -1.12
N LEU A 11 10.02 -10.82 -2.19
CA LEU A 11 9.19 -9.62 -2.21
C LEU A 11 8.46 -9.53 -3.56
N VAL A 12 7.13 -9.36 -3.50
CA VAL A 12 6.29 -9.01 -4.63
C VAL A 12 5.68 -7.66 -4.36
N VAL A 13 5.90 -6.70 -5.27
CA VAL A 13 5.37 -5.34 -5.14
C VAL A 13 4.29 -5.10 -6.19
N ARG A 14 3.17 -4.55 -5.74
CA ARG A 14 2.13 -3.99 -6.62
C ARG A 14 1.91 -2.54 -6.20
N SER A 15 1.85 -1.63 -7.17
CA SER A 15 1.58 -0.21 -6.91
C SER A 15 0.52 0.29 -7.88
N THR A 16 -0.54 0.91 -7.37
CA THR A 16 -1.59 1.53 -8.17
C THR A 16 -2.03 2.85 -7.50
N GLY A 17 -2.02 3.95 -8.25
CA GLY A 17 -2.53 5.24 -7.76
C GLY A 17 -1.94 5.74 -6.42
N GLY A 18 -0.66 5.47 -6.14
CA GLY A 18 0.02 5.87 -4.88
C GLY A 18 -0.19 4.91 -3.71
N LEU A 19 -1.00 3.87 -3.89
CA LEU A 19 -1.15 2.74 -2.98
C LEU A 19 -0.16 1.65 -3.38
N THR A 20 0.68 1.23 -2.44
CA THR A 20 1.68 0.18 -2.66
C THR A 20 1.45 -0.98 -1.70
N VAL A 21 1.43 -2.18 -2.25
CA VAL A 21 1.39 -3.45 -1.51
C VAL A 21 2.70 -4.18 -1.71
N ALA A 22 3.37 -4.52 -0.60
CA ALA A 22 4.60 -5.28 -0.55
C ALA A 22 4.33 -6.63 0.14
N ALA A 23 4.30 -7.72 -0.62
CA ALA A 23 4.09 -9.07 -0.09
C ALA A 23 5.42 -9.78 0.12
N LEU A 24 5.70 -10.17 1.37
CA LEU A 24 6.90 -10.89 1.77
C LEU A 24 6.63 -12.39 1.91
N ARG A 25 7.59 -13.20 1.46
CA ARG A 25 7.50 -14.67 1.50
C ARG A 25 8.82 -15.27 1.98
N GLY A 26 8.74 -16.42 2.65
CA GLY A 26 9.91 -17.14 3.15
C GLY A 26 10.38 -16.65 4.53
N GLU A 27 11.70 -16.54 4.72
CA GLU A 27 12.30 -16.29 6.03
C GLU A 27 12.77 -14.84 6.16
N LEU A 28 12.14 -14.07 7.04
CA LEU A 28 12.55 -12.70 7.35
C LEU A 28 13.62 -12.70 8.45
N ASP A 29 14.85 -12.98 8.04
CA ASP A 29 16.04 -13.05 8.89
C ASP A 29 17.07 -11.95 8.54
N LEU A 30 18.21 -11.95 9.23
CA LEU A 30 19.32 -11.03 8.94
C LEU A 30 19.77 -11.05 7.47
N VAL A 31 19.77 -12.21 6.81
CA VAL A 31 20.22 -12.34 5.43
C VAL A 31 19.21 -11.67 4.51
N LEU A 32 17.93 -12.01 4.63
CA LEU A 32 16.89 -11.43 3.79
C LEU A 32 16.70 -9.93 4.05
N VAL A 33 16.78 -9.49 5.32
CA VAL A 33 16.69 -8.06 5.67
C VAL A 33 17.75 -7.23 4.94
N ARG A 34 18.98 -7.73 4.79
CA ARG A 34 20.03 -7.02 4.05
C ARG A 34 19.69 -6.83 2.57
N HIS A 35 18.97 -7.77 1.97
CA HIS A 35 18.53 -7.70 0.57
C HIS A 35 17.29 -6.83 0.42
N LEU A 36 16.31 -6.95 1.32
CA LEU A 36 15.03 -6.23 1.27
C LEU A 36 15.12 -4.76 1.60
N ARG A 37 16.08 -4.38 2.48
CA ARG A 37 16.08 -3.04 3.06
C ARG A 37 16.15 -1.90 2.03
N PRO A 38 17.03 -1.94 1.00
CA PRO A 38 17.03 -0.91 -0.03
C PRO A 38 15.70 -0.78 -0.78
N GLU A 39 15.08 -1.92 -1.12
CA GLU A 39 13.82 -1.96 -1.86
C GLU A 39 12.66 -1.42 -1.02
N LEU A 40 12.48 -1.91 0.22
CA LEU A 40 11.47 -1.38 1.14
C LEU A 40 11.72 0.09 1.44
N ASP A 41 12.99 0.52 1.53
CA ASP A 41 13.30 1.91 1.77
C ASP A 41 12.88 2.82 0.61
N ALA A 42 12.95 2.33 -0.63
CA ALA A 42 12.42 3.03 -1.80
C ALA A 42 10.88 3.11 -1.75
N LEU A 43 10.19 1.99 -1.47
CA LEU A 43 8.73 1.97 -1.34
C LEU A 43 8.24 2.94 -0.25
N VAL A 44 8.94 2.97 0.88
CA VAL A 44 8.68 3.87 2.00
C VAL A 44 8.89 5.33 1.62
N ARG A 45 9.67 5.68 0.60
CA ARG A 45 9.81 7.07 0.11
C ARG A 45 8.79 7.43 -0.96
N GLU A 46 8.33 6.47 -1.74
CA GLU A 46 7.56 6.71 -2.97
C GLU A 46 6.06 6.50 -2.78
N SER A 47 5.66 5.73 -1.77
CA SER A 47 4.26 5.40 -1.54
C SER A 47 3.58 6.43 -0.63
N ASP A 48 2.33 6.78 -0.94
CA ASP A 48 1.45 7.58 -0.08
C ASP A 48 0.68 6.68 0.92
N ALA A 49 0.49 5.41 0.54
CA ALA A 49 0.07 4.34 1.43
C ALA A 49 0.90 3.08 1.16
N LEU A 50 1.48 2.50 2.22
CA LEU A 50 2.24 1.26 2.15
C LEU A 50 1.56 0.19 3.01
N THR A 51 1.12 -0.88 2.36
CA THR A 51 0.68 -2.11 3.02
C THR A 51 1.76 -3.17 2.88
N VAL A 52 2.19 -3.75 4.00
CA VAL A 52 3.13 -4.88 4.00
C VAL A 52 2.36 -6.14 4.40
N ASP A 53 2.38 -7.15 3.54
CA ASP A 53 1.78 -8.46 3.79
C ASP A 53 2.86 -9.47 4.18
N ILE A 54 2.82 -9.94 5.44
CA ILE A 54 3.76 -10.92 5.98
C ILE A 54 3.12 -12.28 6.28
N ARG A 55 1.88 -12.49 5.85
CA ARG A 55 1.11 -13.73 6.14
C ARG A 55 1.70 -14.98 5.51
N ARG A 56 2.62 -14.82 4.55
CA ARG A 56 3.31 -15.92 3.85
C ARG A 56 4.76 -16.11 4.30
N LEU A 57 5.16 -15.51 5.43
CA LEU A 57 6.45 -15.79 6.04
C LEU A 57 6.45 -17.16 6.73
N SER A 58 7.53 -17.92 6.58
CA SER A 58 7.79 -19.13 7.35
C SER A 58 8.59 -18.85 8.63
N PHE A 59 9.31 -17.73 8.68
CA PHE A 59 10.15 -17.34 9.81
C PHE A 59 10.34 -15.82 9.89
N CYS A 60 10.57 -15.30 11.10
CA CYS A 60 10.79 -13.88 11.38
C CYS A 60 11.57 -13.77 12.70
N ASP A 61 12.76 -13.17 12.64
CA ASP A 61 13.60 -12.89 13.81
C ASP A 61 13.46 -11.44 14.30
N ALA A 62 14.25 -11.08 15.32
CA ALA A 62 14.31 -9.72 15.82
C ALA A 62 14.80 -8.70 14.77
N THR A 63 15.65 -9.13 13.84
CA THR A 63 16.14 -8.29 12.74
C THR A 63 15.02 -7.96 11.76
N GLY A 64 14.19 -8.95 11.43
CA GLY A 64 13.00 -8.82 10.60
C GLY A 64 11.98 -7.86 11.21
N LEU A 65 11.67 -8.05 12.50
CA LEU A 65 10.80 -7.12 13.24
C LEU A 65 11.36 -5.69 13.27
N GLY A 66 12.68 -5.56 13.44
CA GLY A 66 13.36 -4.27 13.38
C GLY A 66 13.22 -3.57 12.02
N LEU A 67 13.29 -4.31 10.91
CA LEU A 67 13.05 -3.78 9.57
C LEU A 67 11.60 -3.30 9.41
N LEU A 68 10.62 -4.09 9.84
CA LEU A 68 9.20 -3.69 9.77
C LEU A 68 8.93 -2.43 10.61
N ALA A 69 9.47 -2.37 11.83
CA ALA A 69 9.33 -1.20 12.70
C ALA A 69 10.03 0.04 12.12
N HIS A 70 11.18 -0.16 11.46
CA HIS A 70 11.86 0.90 10.73
C HIS A 70 10.98 1.48 9.62
N CYS A 71 10.42 0.62 8.76
CA CYS A 71 9.52 1.02 7.68
C CYS A 71 8.30 1.76 8.23
N ALA A 72 7.61 1.18 9.21
CA ALA A 72 6.46 1.81 9.86
C ALA A 72 6.82 3.19 10.39
N GLY A 73 7.88 3.32 11.19
CA GLY A 73 8.31 4.60 11.75
C GLY A 73 8.71 5.64 10.70
N ARG A 74 9.22 5.23 9.53
CA ARG A 74 9.50 6.15 8.42
C ARG A 74 8.22 6.58 7.69
N VAL A 75 7.28 5.67 7.44
CA VAL A 75 5.99 5.98 6.82
C VAL A 75 5.19 6.95 7.69
N HIS A 76 5.09 6.68 9.01
CA HIS A 76 4.42 7.57 9.96
C HIS A 76 5.05 8.96 9.99
N ARG A 77 6.39 9.08 10.01
CA ARG A 77 7.08 10.38 9.98
C ARG A 77 6.84 11.17 8.70
N ARG A 78 6.56 10.51 7.58
CA ARG A 78 6.17 11.17 6.32
C ARG A 78 4.70 11.60 6.30
N GLY A 79 3.89 11.15 7.25
CA GLY A 79 2.43 11.33 7.23
C GLY A 79 1.72 10.42 6.20
N ALA A 80 2.40 9.40 5.69
CA ALA A 80 1.85 8.41 4.79
C ALA A 80 1.09 7.31 5.57
N ARG A 81 0.21 6.58 4.89
CA ARG A 81 -0.59 5.51 5.53
C ARG A 81 0.23 4.22 5.62
N TRP A 82 0.21 3.57 6.79
CA TRP A 82 0.86 2.29 7.05
C TRP A 82 -0.19 1.21 7.37
N ARG A 83 -0.01 0.01 6.81
CA ARG A 83 -0.77 -1.19 7.19
C ARG A 83 0.15 -2.41 7.22
N LEU A 84 -0.01 -3.28 8.22
CA LEU A 84 0.71 -4.55 8.31
C LEU A 84 -0.29 -5.71 8.38
N LEU A 85 -0.33 -6.54 7.35
CA LEU A 85 -1.18 -7.73 7.33
C LEU A 85 -0.44 -8.91 7.93
N CYS A 86 -0.96 -9.43 9.04
CA CYS A 86 -0.41 -10.57 9.76
C CYS A 86 -1.53 -11.36 10.47
N ASP A 87 -1.67 -12.63 10.12
CA ASP A 87 -2.60 -13.60 10.72
C ASP A 87 -1.89 -14.67 11.55
N GLN A 88 -0.55 -14.73 11.48
CA GLN A 88 0.25 -15.78 12.09
C GLN A 88 0.38 -15.59 13.61
N PRO A 89 -0.13 -16.52 14.45
CA PRO A 89 -0.14 -16.34 15.91
C PRO A 89 1.25 -16.18 16.54
N TRP A 90 2.26 -16.84 15.97
CA TRP A 90 3.63 -16.79 16.48
C TRP A 90 4.29 -15.44 16.19
N ILE A 91 4.08 -14.84 15.01
CA ILE A 91 4.56 -13.49 14.69
C ILE A 91 3.84 -12.46 15.57
N LEU A 92 2.52 -12.57 15.70
CA LEU A 92 1.73 -11.68 16.57
C LEU A 92 2.22 -11.73 18.02
N ARG A 93 2.58 -12.92 18.51
CA ARG A 93 3.20 -13.08 19.84
C ARG A 93 4.56 -12.38 19.92
N LEU A 94 5.41 -12.50 18.91
CA LEU A 94 6.70 -11.81 18.90
C LEU A 94 6.53 -10.29 18.92
N ILE A 95 5.65 -9.74 18.06
CA ILE A 95 5.32 -8.30 18.02
C ILE A 95 4.91 -7.81 19.40
N ARG A 96 4.01 -8.54 20.07
CA ARG A 96 3.55 -8.22 21.43
C ARG A 96 4.68 -8.25 22.45
N LEU A 97 5.53 -9.28 22.44
CA LEU A 97 6.66 -9.41 23.37
C LEU A 97 7.70 -8.31 23.17
N THR A 98 7.87 -7.83 21.93
CA THR A 98 8.77 -6.72 21.60
C THR A 98 8.16 -5.34 21.79
N VAL A 99 6.92 -5.24 22.27
CA VAL A 99 6.19 -3.97 22.46
C VAL A 99 6.10 -3.15 21.15
N LEU A 100 6.00 -3.84 20.01
CA LEU A 100 5.90 -3.22 18.69
C LEU A 100 4.45 -3.09 18.20
N THR A 101 3.47 -3.53 18.98
CA THR A 101 2.05 -3.51 18.59
C THR A 101 1.58 -2.12 18.18
N ASP A 102 1.96 -1.08 18.93
CA ASP A 102 1.54 0.31 18.68
C ASP A 102 2.35 1.00 17.56
N VAL A 103 3.41 0.35 17.07
CA VAL A 103 4.20 0.85 15.94
C VAL A 103 3.76 0.17 14.65
N LEU A 104 3.54 -1.14 14.73
CA LEU A 104 3.28 -1.99 13.58
C LEU A 104 1.79 -2.10 13.25
N HIS A 105 0.90 -1.97 14.24
CA HIS A 105 -0.54 -2.15 14.10
C HIS A 105 -0.92 -3.37 13.24
N PRO A 106 -0.54 -4.60 13.66
CA PRO A 106 -0.81 -5.80 12.88
C PRO A 106 -2.32 -6.06 12.81
N GLU A 107 -2.83 -6.32 11.62
CA GLU A 107 -4.22 -6.64 11.37
C GLU A 107 -4.37 -7.88 10.47
N PRO A 108 -5.48 -8.63 10.58
CA PRO A 108 -5.76 -9.70 9.64
C PRO A 108 -6.03 -9.13 8.25
N GLY A 109 -5.40 -9.72 7.23
CA GLY A 109 -5.67 -9.38 5.82
C GLY A 109 -6.82 -10.21 5.25
N PRO A 110 -7.58 -9.69 4.26
CA PRO A 110 -8.55 -10.49 3.53
C PRO A 110 -7.84 -11.62 2.76
N PRO A 111 -8.47 -12.80 2.59
CA PRO A 111 -7.84 -13.97 1.98
C PRO A 111 -7.24 -13.70 0.59
N ASP A 112 -7.87 -12.82 -0.20
CA ASP A 112 -7.51 -12.53 -1.60
C ASP A 112 -6.84 -11.16 -1.80
N PHE A 113 -6.19 -10.60 -0.77
CA PHE A 113 -5.60 -9.24 -0.81
C PHE A 113 -4.65 -8.96 -1.99
N LEU A 114 -4.08 -10.00 -2.62
CA LEU A 114 -3.16 -9.85 -3.76
C LEU A 114 -3.81 -10.17 -5.12
N ASP A 115 -5.07 -10.63 -5.11
CA ASP A 115 -5.87 -11.04 -6.27
C ASP A 115 -7.01 -10.04 -6.57
N GLU A 116 -7.48 -9.28 -5.57
CA GLU A 116 -8.45 -8.21 -5.78
C GLU A 116 -7.75 -6.89 -6.20
N PRO A 117 -8.16 -6.26 -7.32
CA PRO A 117 -7.83 -4.87 -7.58
C PRO A 117 -8.53 -3.99 -6.53
N ASP A 118 -7.74 -3.18 -5.80
CA ASP A 118 -8.24 -2.36 -4.69
C ASP A 118 -9.58 -1.66 -5.01
N PRO A 119 -10.63 -1.83 -4.20
CA PRO A 119 -11.76 -0.93 -4.24
C PRO A 119 -11.27 0.43 -3.77
N VAL A 120 -11.42 1.43 -4.64
CA VAL A 120 -11.13 2.83 -4.35
C VAL A 120 -11.88 3.22 -3.07
N VAL A 121 -11.19 3.30 -1.93
CA VAL A 121 -11.78 3.76 -0.67
C VAL A 121 -11.98 5.27 -0.76
N GLY A 122 -13.08 5.66 -1.39
CA GLY A 122 -13.69 6.98 -1.28
C GLY A 122 -14.62 7.03 -0.06
N LEU A 123 -14.49 8.13 0.70
CA LEU A 123 -15.40 8.80 1.65
C LEU A 123 -16.73 8.14 2.15
N PRO A 124 -17.24 8.56 3.34
CA PRO A 124 -18.26 7.84 4.10
C PRO A 124 -19.64 7.87 3.46
N ALA A 125 -20.42 6.82 3.76
CA ALA A 125 -21.80 6.61 3.31
C ALA A 125 -22.72 7.82 3.58
N PRO A 126 -23.67 8.13 2.68
CA PRO A 126 -24.67 9.15 2.96
C PRO A 126 -25.66 8.65 4.01
N LEU A 127 -25.85 9.48 5.03
CA LEU A 127 -27.01 9.45 5.93
C LEU A 127 -28.29 9.68 5.11
N GLY A 128 -29.25 8.75 5.18
CA GLY A 128 -30.64 9.06 4.82
C GLY A 128 -31.50 7.88 4.38
N GLY A 129 -32.48 7.53 5.21
CA GLY A 129 -33.84 7.21 4.73
C GLY A 129 -34.27 5.75 4.68
N SER A 130 -34.88 5.30 5.77
CA SER A 130 -35.96 4.30 5.96
C SER A 130 -36.35 3.28 4.86
N ALA A 131 -36.45 2.03 5.30
CA ALA A 131 -37.16 0.86 4.72
C ALA A 131 -38.69 1.10 4.48
N PRO A 132 -39.52 0.17 3.95
CA PRO A 132 -39.29 -1.28 3.77
C PRO A 132 -39.95 -1.99 2.53
N LEU A 133 -39.70 -3.31 2.47
CA LEU A 133 -40.48 -4.41 1.85
C LEU A 133 -41.30 -4.16 0.56
N GLY A 134 -40.92 -4.89 -0.51
CA GLY A 134 -41.79 -5.17 -1.65
C GLY A 134 -41.15 -6.19 -2.59
N GLN A 135 -41.66 -7.42 -2.58
CA GLN A 135 -41.27 -8.51 -3.48
C GLN A 135 -41.77 -8.21 -4.92
N PRO A 136 -41.01 -8.44 -6.00
CA PRO A 136 -41.49 -8.16 -7.35
C PRO A 136 -42.32 -9.33 -7.94
N ASP A 137 -43.50 -8.98 -8.45
CA ASP A 137 -44.43 -9.80 -9.24
C ASP A 137 -43.94 -9.90 -10.71
N PRO A 138 -43.90 -11.10 -11.34
CA PRO A 138 -43.38 -11.30 -12.70
C PRO A 138 -44.45 -11.05 -13.78
N ALA A 139 -44.90 -9.80 -13.95
CA ALA A 139 -45.73 -9.43 -15.12
C ALA A 139 -45.74 -7.92 -15.38
N ALA A 140 -44.68 -7.36 -15.97
CA ALA A 140 -44.74 -6.04 -16.59
C ALA A 140 -43.90 -5.99 -17.88
N ARG A 141 -44.58 -5.67 -18.98
CA ARG A 141 -44.04 -5.50 -20.33
C ARG A 141 -43.05 -4.32 -20.39
N PRO A 142 -42.07 -4.33 -21.31
CA PRO A 142 -41.16 -3.20 -21.47
C PRO A 142 -41.78 -2.09 -22.34
N GLU A 143 -41.79 -0.85 -21.83
CA GLU A 143 -41.99 0.38 -22.60
C GLU A 143 -40.65 0.88 -23.18
N PRO A 144 -40.62 1.57 -24.34
CA PRO A 144 -39.39 2.03 -24.98
C PRO A 144 -38.97 3.39 -24.43
N VAL A 145 -37.78 3.49 -23.82
CA VAL A 145 -37.21 4.78 -23.40
C VAL A 145 -36.25 5.31 -24.46
N VAL A 146 -36.65 6.49 -24.96
CA VAL A 146 -35.99 7.43 -25.86
C VAL A 146 -34.56 7.79 -25.43
N GLY A 147 -33.69 7.93 -26.44
CA GLY A 147 -32.26 8.11 -26.29
C GLY A 147 -31.82 9.40 -25.59
N LEU A 148 -30.64 9.30 -24.95
CA LEU A 148 -29.85 10.43 -24.46
C LEU A 148 -28.63 10.71 -25.37
N PRO A 149 -28.16 11.97 -25.40
CA PRO A 149 -27.30 12.50 -26.46
C PRO A 149 -25.81 12.11 -26.33
N ARG A 150 -25.11 12.20 -27.47
CA ARG A 150 -23.66 11.96 -27.60
C ARG A 150 -22.84 12.91 -26.70
N PRO A 151 -21.68 12.45 -26.18
CA PRO A 151 -20.77 13.30 -25.42
C PRO A 151 -20.09 14.32 -26.33
N VAL A 152 -20.16 15.61 -25.94
CA VAL A 152 -19.38 16.69 -26.54
C VAL A 152 -17.95 16.58 -26.03
N ALA A 153 -16.98 16.50 -26.94
CA ALA A 153 -15.56 16.48 -26.63
C ALA A 153 -15.16 17.78 -25.91
N GLN A 154 -14.52 17.65 -24.75
CA GLN A 154 -13.94 18.79 -24.03
C GLN A 154 -12.71 19.31 -24.80
N PRO A 155 -12.51 20.63 -24.92
CA PRO A 155 -11.30 21.17 -25.53
C PRO A 155 -10.09 20.93 -24.62
N VAL A 156 -9.07 20.27 -25.18
CA VAL A 156 -7.78 20.06 -24.51
C VAL A 156 -7.07 21.41 -24.38
N VAL A 157 -6.73 21.81 -23.16
CA VAL A 157 -5.95 23.03 -22.90
C VAL A 157 -4.48 22.71 -23.10
N PRO A 158 -3.73 23.40 -23.99
CA PRO A 158 -2.31 23.17 -24.15
C PRO A 158 -1.54 23.68 -22.92
N PRO A 159 -0.45 23.03 -22.51
CA PRO A 159 0.40 23.52 -21.44
C PRO A 159 1.03 24.87 -21.85
N GLY A 160 0.90 25.87 -20.97
CA GLY A 160 1.50 27.18 -21.17
C GLY A 160 3.04 27.13 -21.20
N PRO A 161 3.70 28.14 -21.77
CA PRO A 161 5.15 28.16 -21.92
C PRO A 161 5.86 28.20 -20.56
N MET A 162 6.87 27.33 -20.43
CA MET A 162 7.77 27.22 -19.28
C MET A 162 8.62 28.49 -19.19
N VAL A 163 8.39 29.29 -18.14
CA VAL A 163 9.24 30.45 -17.82
C VAL A 163 10.55 29.94 -17.21
N PRO A 164 11.73 30.28 -17.75
CA PRO A 164 13.00 29.91 -17.15
C PRO A 164 13.23 30.68 -15.84
N LEU A 165 13.52 29.92 -14.78
CA LEU A 165 13.90 30.41 -13.47
C LEU A 165 15.24 31.19 -13.56
N PRO A 166 15.38 32.37 -12.93
CA PRO A 166 16.66 33.10 -12.92
C PRO A 166 17.74 32.34 -12.13
N PRO A 167 19.02 32.44 -12.52
CA PRO A 167 20.11 31.83 -11.78
C PRO A 167 20.23 32.46 -10.38
N GLY A 168 20.24 31.61 -9.35
CA GLY A 168 20.48 32.03 -7.97
C GLY A 168 21.89 32.63 -7.79
N PRO A 169 22.08 33.55 -6.84
CA PRO A 169 23.37 34.19 -6.60
C PRO A 169 24.41 33.16 -6.13
N GLY A 170 25.60 33.23 -6.72
CA GLY A 170 26.69 32.28 -6.56
C GLY A 170 27.19 32.14 -5.12
N VAL A 171 27.48 30.89 -4.75
CA VAL A 171 28.16 30.55 -3.51
C VAL A 171 29.65 30.89 -3.65
N THR A 172 30.07 31.99 -3.07
CA THR A 172 31.48 32.27 -2.80
C THR A 172 31.94 31.33 -1.69
N ARG A 173 32.82 30.36 -2.02
CA ARG A 173 33.61 29.64 -1.00
C ARG A 173 34.73 30.56 -0.53
N PRO A 174 34.93 30.78 0.78
CA PRO A 174 36.24 31.12 1.27
C PRO A 174 37.07 29.84 1.49
N LEU A 175 38.29 29.89 0.98
CA LEU A 175 39.41 29.03 1.34
C LEU A 175 39.85 29.35 2.79
N SER A 176 39.93 28.33 3.64
CA SER A 176 41.00 28.08 4.62
C SER A 176 40.73 26.76 5.33
#